data_AF-A0A2K9P1F9-F1
#
_entry.id   AF-A0A2K9P1F9-F1
#
_cell.length_a   1.000
_cell.length_b   1.000
_cell.length_c   1.000
_cell.angle_alpha   90.00
_cell.angle_beta   90.00
_cell.angle_gamma   90.00
#
_symmetry.space_group_name_H-M   'P 1'
#
loop_
_entity.id
_entity.type
_entity.pdbx_description
1 polymer ?
#
loop_
_entity_poly.entity_id
_entity_poly.type
_entity_poly.pdbx_seq_one_letter_code
_entity_poly.pdbx_strand_id
1 'polypeptide(L)'
;MSVLKELYYGNINPHEKRVVSNLEFEKHVKVILENEEKLSITLKNEEKYLFEQLLAAHEEVSSLELLEYFIEGWKLGSRFMLDTFII
;
A
#
# COMPACT_ATOMS: atom_id res chain seq x y z
N MET A 1 4.40 13.13 -26.37
CA MET A 1 5.57 12.36 -25.89
C MET A 1 5.05 10.99 -25.50
N SER A 2 5.67 9.91 -25.99
CA SER A 2 5.18 8.54 -25.79
C SER A 2 5.49 8.07 -24.36
N VAL A 3 4.56 7.35 -23.72
CA VAL A 3 4.75 6.89 -22.32
C VAL A 3 5.92 5.90 -22.22
N LEU A 4 6.22 5.16 -23.30
CA LEU A 4 7.40 4.31 -23.40
C LEU A 4 8.71 5.10 -23.39
N LYS A 5 8.73 6.30 -24.00
CA LYS A 5 9.90 7.19 -23.92
C LYS A 5 10.10 7.71 -22.50
N GLU A 6 9.03 8.14 -21.83
CA GLU A 6 9.09 8.58 -20.43
C GLU A 6 9.57 7.47 -19.50
N LEU A 7 9.15 6.23 -19.74
CA LEU A 7 9.66 5.06 -19.03
C LEU A 7 11.14 4.82 -19.32
N TYR A 8 11.55 4.85 -20.59
CA TYR A 8 12.94 4.62 -21.01
C TYR A 8 13.91 5.64 -20.40
N TYR A 9 13.50 6.91 -20.30
CA TYR A 9 14.30 7.97 -19.68
C TYR A 9 14.20 8.00 -18.15
N GLY A 10 13.40 7.13 -17.53
CA GLY A 10 13.27 7.02 -16.08
C GLY A 10 12.39 8.08 -15.43
N ASN A 11 11.58 8.80 -16.21
CA ASN A 11 10.62 9.80 -15.69
C ASN A 11 9.40 9.14 -15.04
N ILE A 12 9.11 7.89 -15.40
CA ILE A 12 8.15 7.03 -14.73
C ILE A 12 8.93 5.94 -14.02
N ASN A 13 8.74 5.82 -12.71
CA ASN A 13 9.32 4.74 -11.92
C ASN A 13 8.22 3.71 -11.62
N PRO A 14 8.09 2.63 -12.42
CA PRO A 14 7.04 1.63 -12.27
C PRO A 14 7.35 0.67 -11.12
N HIS A 15 7.99 1.16 -10.05
CA HIS A 15 8.14 0.44 -8.82
C HIS A 15 6.74 0.24 -8.22
N GLU A 16 6.06 -0.77 -8.75
CA GLU A 16 5.12 -1.61 -8.03
C GLU A 16 5.84 -1.91 -6.72
N LYS A 17 5.36 -1.35 -5.60
CA LYS A 17 5.69 -1.84 -4.27
C LYS A 17 5.24 -3.29 -4.28
N ARG A 18 6.13 -4.16 -4.73
CA ARG A 18 5.95 -5.59 -4.75
C ARG A 18 5.91 -5.95 -3.27
N VAL A 19 4.71 -6.08 -2.71
CA VAL A 19 4.50 -6.89 -1.52
C VAL A 19 4.64 -8.34 -1.99
N VAL A 20 5.84 -8.69 -2.47
CA VAL A 20 6.28 -10.08 -2.37
C VAL A 20 6.22 -10.34 -0.88
N SER A 21 5.74 -11.51 -0.45
CA SER A 21 5.95 -11.96 0.92
C SER A 21 7.46 -12.09 1.11
N ASN A 22 8.08 -10.96 1.40
CA ASN A 22 9.48 -10.81 1.64
C ASN A 22 9.58 -10.90 3.16
N LEU A 23 10.66 -11.52 3.61
CA LEU A 23 10.90 -11.77 5.03
C LEU A 23 10.79 -10.49 5.89
N GLU A 24 11.07 -9.32 5.33
CA GLU A 24 11.00 -8.01 5.97
C GLU A 24 9.54 -7.54 6.17
N PHE A 25 8.68 -7.66 5.16
CA PHE A 25 7.25 -7.34 5.30
C PHE A 25 6.60 -8.22 6.37
N GLU A 26 6.82 -9.54 6.31
CA GLU A 26 6.31 -10.48 7.31
C GLU A 26 6.85 -10.20 8.72
N LYS A 27 8.12 -9.80 8.85
CA LYS A 27 8.70 -9.37 10.13
C LYS A 27 7.98 -8.16 10.70
N HIS A 28 7.72 -7.14 9.89
CA HIS A 28 7.02 -5.94 10.35
C HIS A 28 5.56 -6.23 10.70
N VAL A 29 4.84 -7.01 9.88
CA VAL A 29 3.48 -7.46 10.20
C VAL A 29 3.45 -8.23 11.51
N LYS A 30 4.40 -9.14 11.73
CA LYS A 30 4.50 -9.88 13.00
C LYS A 30 4.71 -8.96 14.19
N VAL A 31 5.56 -7.95 14.08
CA VAL A 31 5.77 -6.95 15.16
C VAL A 31 4.48 -6.17 15.44
N ILE A 32 3.73 -5.79 14.41
CA ILE A 32 2.44 -5.11 14.57
C ILE A 32 1.48 -6.00 15.35
N LEU A 33 1.27 -7.24 14.91
CA LEU A 33 0.33 -8.18 15.53
C LEU A 33 0.70 -8.49 16.99
N GLU A 34 1.98 -8.75 17.28
CA GLU A 34 2.44 -9.04 18.65
C GLU A 34 2.26 -7.84 19.59
N ASN A 35 2.47 -6.62 19.08
CA ASN A 35 2.27 -5.40 19.88
C ASN A 35 0.79 -5.09 20.06
N GLU A 36 -0.02 -5.27 19.02
CA GLU A 36 -1.47 -5.12 19.09
C GLU A 36 -2.10 -6.06 20.12
N GLU A 37 -1.71 -7.34 20.11
CA GLU A 37 -2.18 -8.32 21.09
C GLU A 37 -1.81 -7.89 22.52
N LYS A 38 -0.54 -7.53 22.74
CA LYS A 38 -0.06 -7.07 24.07
C LYS A 38 -0.80 -5.83 24.55
N LEU A 39 -0.98 -4.83 23.68
CA LEU A 39 -1.67 -3.58 24.03
C LEU A 39 -3.16 -3.83 24.28
N SER A 40 -3.81 -4.70 23.52
CA SER A 40 -5.24 -5.05 23.70
C SER A 40 -5.56 -5.70 25.04
N ILE A 41 -4.57 -6.38 25.65
CA ILE A 41 -4.67 -7.00 26.98
C ILE A 41 -4.24 -6.01 28.08
N THR A 42 -3.29 -5.13 27.79
CA THR A 42 -2.71 -4.20 28.78
C THR A 42 -3.57 -2.97 29.02
N LEU A 43 -4.08 -2.36 27.94
CA LEU A 43 -4.87 -1.13 27.99
C LEU A 43 -6.28 -1.39 28.53
N LYS A 44 -6.86 -0.40 29.23
CA LYS A 44 -8.19 -0.50 29.82
C LYS A 44 -9.00 0.77 29.60
N ASN A 45 -10.33 0.63 29.70
CA ASN A 45 -11.28 1.75 29.67
C ASN A 45 -11.06 2.65 28.43
N GLU A 46 -10.81 3.94 28.66
CA GLU A 46 -10.63 4.96 27.63
C GLU A 46 -9.39 4.70 26.75
N GLU A 47 -8.28 4.24 27.32
CA GLU A 47 -7.06 3.97 26.55
C GLU A 47 -7.29 2.85 25.53
N LYS A 48 -8.03 1.81 25.94
CA LYS A 48 -8.38 0.71 25.04
C LYS A 48 -9.32 1.18 23.93
N TYR A 49 -10.32 1.98 24.28
CA TYR A 49 -11.26 2.55 23.29
C TYR A 49 -10.55 3.46 22.27
N LEU A 50 -9.59 4.28 22.70
CA LEU A 50 -8.79 5.11 21.79
C LEU A 50 -7.87 4.27 20.91
N PHE A 51 -7.28 3.21 21.46
CA PHE A 51 -6.42 2.30 20.69
C PHE A 51 -7.21 1.55 19.60
N GLU A 52 -8.39 1.03 19.92
CA GLU A 52 -9.26 0.35 18.95
C GLU A 52 -9.70 1.29 17.81
N GLN A 53 -10.07 2.54 18.13
CA GLN A 53 -10.40 3.53 17.10
C GLN A 53 -9.19 3.90 16.22
N LEU A 54 -8.00 4.00 16.82
CA LEU A 54 -6.77 4.27 16.08
C LEU A 54 -6.48 3.16 15.06
N LEU A 55 -6.60 1.89 15.48
CA LEU A 55 -6.40 0.74 14.59
C LEU A 55 -7.42 0.72 13.45
N ALA A 56 -8.70 0.93 13.76
CA ALA A 56 -9.77 0.97 12.76
C ALA A 56 -9.52 2.08 11.71
N ALA A 57 -9.16 3.28 12.16
CA ALA A 57 -8.85 4.39 11.26
C ALA A 57 -7.60 4.11 10.41
N HIS A 58 -6.56 3.50 10.99
CA HIS A 58 -5.34 3.14 10.27
C HIS A 58 -5.59 2.06 9.21
N GLU A 59 -6.42 1.07 9.51
CA GLU A 59 -6.83 0.03 8.55
C GLU A 59 -7.60 0.64 7.37
N GLU A 60 -8.55 1.54 7.63
CA GLU A 60 -9.32 2.22 6.58
C GLU A 60 -8.41 3.07 5.67
N VAL A 61 -7.49 3.85 6.25
CA VAL A 61 -6.50 4.62 5.48
C VAL A 61 -5.64 3.70 4.62
N SER A 62 -5.11 2.62 5.21
CA SER A 62 -4.28 1.65 4.47
C SER A 62 -5.05 1.01 3.31
N SER A 63 -6.33 0.70 3.50
CA SER A 63 -7.20 0.17 2.44
C SER A 63 -7.43 1.18 1.32
N LEU A 64 -7.62 2.46 1.64
CA LEU A 64 -7.77 3.52 0.64
C LEU A 64 -6.48 3.73 -0.17
N GLU A 65 -5.31 3.74 0.48
CA GLU A 65 -4.02 3.82 -0.21
C GLU A 65 -3.81 2.65 -1.18
N LEU A 66 -4.15 1.42 -0.77
CA LEU A 66 -4.07 0.24 -1.65
C LEU A 66 -4.98 0.37 -2.88
N LEU A 67 -6.19 0.92 -2.71
CA LEU A 67 -7.11 1.19 -3.83
C LEU A 67 -6.54 2.24 -4.79
N GLU A 68 -5.97 3.34 -4.26
CA GLU A 68 -5.34 4.38 -5.07
C GLU A 68 -4.17 3.82 -5.88
N TYR A 69 -3.28 3.06 -5.24
CA TYR A 69 -2.18 2.39 -5.93
C TYR A 69 -2.64 1.43 -7.03
N PHE A 70 -3.70 0.67 -6.77
CA PHE A 70 -4.30 -0.21 -7.77
C PHE A 70 -4.79 0.60 -8.98
N ILE A 71 -5.54 1.68 -8.76
CA ILE A 71 -6.06 2.56 -9.82
C ILE A 71 -4.92 3.19 -10.62
N GLU A 72 -3.86 3.67 -9.96
CA GLU A 72 -2.68 4.24 -10.61
C GLU A 72 -1.97 3.22 -11.49
N GLY A 73 -1.78 1.98 -11.00
CA GLY A 73 -1.22 0.88 -11.78
C GLY A 73 -2.03 0.59 -13.05
N TRP A 74 -3.36 0.54 -12.95
CA TRP A 74 -4.24 0.35 -14.10
C TRP A 74 -4.17 1.50 -15.11
N LYS A 75 -4.15 2.74 -14.63
CA LYS A 75 -3.98 3.92 -15.49
C LYS A 75 -2.65 3.86 -16.25
N LEU A 76 -1.58 3.47 -15.58
CA LEU A 76 -0.27 3.32 -16.20
C LEU A 76 -0.27 2.20 -17.26
N GLY A 77 -0.80 1.01 -16.92
CA GLY A 77 -0.96 -0.10 -17.86
C GLY A 77 -1.78 0.28 -19.09
N SER A 78 -2.89 1.01 -18.90
CA SER A 78 -3.73 1.51 -19.99
C SER A 78 -2.97 2.47 -20.91
N ARG A 79 -2.16 3.38 -20.34
CA ARG A 79 -1.30 4.28 -21.13
C ARG A 79 -0.29 3.50 -21.96
N PHE A 80 0.31 2.43 -21.43
CA PHE A 80 1.20 1.57 -22.21
C PHE A 80 0.46 0.89 -23.37
N MET A 81 -0.76 0.38 -23.15
CA MET A 81 -1.55 -0.24 -24.22
C MET A 81 -1.87 0.74 -25.35
N LEU A 82 -2.30 1.96 -25.00
CA LEU A 82 -2.59 2.99 -26.00
C LEU A 82 -1.36 3.36 -26.83
N ASP A 83 -0.20 3.53 -26.18
CA ASP A 83 1.07 3.90 -26.81
C ASP A 83 1.70 2.76 -27.64
N THR A 84 1.30 1.50 -27.39
CA THR A 84 1.85 0.32 -28.09
C THR A 84 0.98 -0.10 -29.28
N PHE A 85 -0.35 -0.06 -29.13
CA PHE A 85 -1.26 -0.72 -30.06
C PHE A 85 -2.20 0.24 -30.81
N ILE A 86 -2.32 1.51 -30.39
CA ILE A 86 -3.31 2.43 -30.94
C ILE A 86 -2.67 3.66 -31.58
N ILE A 87 -1.76 4.32 -30.86
CA ILE A 87 -1.05 5.54 -31.30
C ILE A 87 0.25 5.13 -32.00
#